data_AF-A0A946IGG0-F1
#
_entry.id   AF-A0A946IGG0-F1
#
_cell.length_a   1.000
_cell.length_b   1.000
_cell.length_c   1.000
_cell.angle_alpha   90.00
_cell.angle_beta   90.00
_cell.angle_gamma   90.00
#
_symmetry.space_group_name_H-M   'P 1'
#
loop_
_entity.id
_entity.type
_entity.pdbx_description
1 polymer ?
#
loop_
_entity_poly.entity_id
_entity_poly.type
_entity_poly.pdbx_seq_one_letter_code
_entity_poly.pdbx_strand_id
1 'polypeptide(L)'
;MTKKVTNKLIHAGMALAGFAALQTGTTAAAKAKPTFTEDIAPIIYNNCTECHRAGQAAPFTLQTYNDVKKRSRLIAKVTQDRYMPPWHPVEGHGKFIDERRLTDDELATLKNWHKTGMTEGPADKLPKPPKFASDWLLGEPDMIVRMPKAYIMSADGSDIYRSFVIPLDLKEDKWVAGFEVRPSARAVLHHVIIRIDQSGEARKADGAKGTPGFSGMRGIGRSSRRGGSNDVFSGSLGGLGGWAVGGTPRILPLGLARKLPAGADIVLNSHFHPSGKEEEEQTTIGLYFSDKKPDRTLIGFQVPPVFGSISGLDIPAGESNYELKSKFTTPVDIDLIGVGAHMHYIGHTAKAHATLPDSTIKPLFYIDDWDFNWQGRYIYDEPIRLPAGTTVEGTVSFDNSAANPHNQFNPPRRVRWGLESSDEMGSVIFSAVPASEADLDEFNAAVRDHAVDEARLMAERRFGSRVGSGRSGRGNITDRLEQFRNRRPGGNTGSRLGGDWRGRLGERLRKLDKNNNGEIEPDEIDESSRRYIRFIDTNKDGRVSKEELSQISGR
;
A
#
# COMPACT_ATOMS: atom_id res chain seq x y z
N MET A 1 -72.12 -41.22 5.03
CA MET A 1 -70.65 -41.23 4.85
C MET A 1 -70.34 -40.91 3.39
N THR A 2 -69.32 -40.07 3.17
CA THR A 2 -68.85 -39.51 1.88
C THR A 2 -69.76 -38.50 1.18
N LYS A 3 -69.18 -37.33 0.87
CA LYS A 3 -69.40 -36.46 -0.31
C LYS A 3 -68.44 -35.26 -0.17
N LYS A 4 -67.22 -35.34 -0.70
CA LYS A 4 -66.78 -34.93 -2.06
C LYS A 4 -67.39 -33.58 -2.46
N VAL A 5 -66.71 -32.45 -2.28
CA VAL A 5 -65.54 -31.90 -3.03
C VAL A 5 -65.97 -31.10 -4.27
N THR A 6 -65.90 -29.78 -4.08
CA THR A 6 -65.49 -28.65 -4.95
C THR A 6 -66.10 -28.44 -6.34
N ASN A 7 -66.53 -27.18 -6.57
CA ASN A 7 -65.88 -26.31 -7.56
C ASN A 7 -66.20 -24.81 -7.34
N LYS A 8 -65.14 -23.99 -7.51
CA LYS A 8 -64.97 -22.64 -8.13
C LYS A 8 -66.18 -21.69 -8.19
N LEU A 9 -66.08 -20.36 -8.10
CA LEU A 9 -65.05 -19.30 -8.20
C LEU A 9 -65.81 -18.00 -7.87
N ILE A 10 -65.20 -16.94 -7.32
CA ILE A 10 -65.46 -15.51 -7.66
C ILE A 10 -64.42 -14.64 -6.95
N HIS A 11 -63.85 -13.71 -7.72
CA HIS A 11 -62.91 -12.67 -7.30
C HIS A 11 -63.59 -11.60 -6.45
N ALA A 12 -62.91 -11.11 -5.41
CA ALA A 12 -63.09 -9.75 -4.90
C ALA A 12 -61.73 -9.23 -4.41
N GLY A 13 -61.29 -8.13 -5.00
CA GLY A 13 -60.01 -7.49 -4.70
C GLY A 13 -59.97 -6.85 -3.31
N MET A 14 -58.76 -6.76 -2.77
CA MET A 14 -58.48 -5.96 -1.59
C MET A 14 -57.24 -5.11 -1.88
N ALA A 15 -57.45 -3.80 -1.99
CA ALA A 15 -56.40 -2.81 -2.02
C ALA A 15 -55.75 -2.74 -0.62
N LEU A 16 -54.48 -3.13 -0.53
CA LEU A 16 -53.66 -2.94 0.66
C LEU A 16 -52.93 -1.61 0.52
N ALA A 17 -53.39 -0.60 1.27
CA ALA A 17 -52.67 0.64 1.48
C ALA A 17 -51.39 0.34 2.26
N GLY A 18 -50.23 0.59 1.63
CA GLY A 18 -48.93 0.46 2.26
C GLY A 18 -48.71 1.57 3.30
N PHE A 19 -48.66 1.19 4.57
CA PHE A 19 -48.09 2.03 5.62
C PHE A 19 -46.57 2.07 5.43
N ALA A 20 -46.07 3.16 4.85
CA ALA A 20 -44.65 3.48 4.91
C ALA A 20 -44.33 3.91 6.36
N ALA A 21 -43.74 2.99 7.13
CA ALA A 21 -43.14 3.34 8.41
C ALA A 21 -41.91 4.22 8.13
N LEU A 22 -42.05 5.54 8.27
CA LEU A 22 -40.90 6.42 8.43
C LEU A 22 -40.20 6.03 9.73
N GLN A 23 -39.05 5.37 9.61
CA GLN A 23 -38.10 5.29 10.73
C GLN A 23 -37.53 6.70 10.94
N THR A 24 -38.10 7.43 11.89
CA THR A 24 -37.44 8.61 12.45
C THR A 24 -36.21 8.12 13.22
N GLY A 25 -35.03 8.31 12.66
CA GLY A 25 -33.78 8.15 13.41
C GLY A 25 -33.79 9.11 14.59
N THR A 26 -33.93 8.58 15.80
CA THR A 26 -33.85 9.38 17.02
C THR A 26 -32.37 9.61 17.27
N THR A 27 -31.84 10.78 16.90
CA THR A 27 -30.53 11.25 17.40
C THR A 27 -30.68 11.44 18.92
N ALA A 28 -29.99 10.64 19.71
CA ALA A 28 -30.10 10.67 21.17
C ALA A 28 -29.45 11.96 21.69
N ALA A 29 -30.25 12.92 22.16
CA ALA A 29 -29.75 14.22 22.61
C ALA A 29 -28.62 14.09 23.66
N ALA A 30 -27.47 14.70 23.37
CA ALA A 30 -26.31 14.71 24.26
C ALA A 30 -26.66 15.09 25.71
N LYS A 31 -26.21 14.28 26.67
CA LYS A 31 -26.51 14.45 28.10
C LYS A 31 -25.94 15.78 28.61
N ALA A 32 -26.78 16.61 29.24
CA ALA A 32 -26.40 17.95 29.69
C ALA A 32 -25.40 17.94 30.86
N LYS A 33 -25.45 16.91 31.72
CA LYS A 33 -24.53 16.69 32.84
C LYS A 33 -24.04 15.24 32.84
N PRO A 34 -23.09 14.88 31.96
CA PRO A 34 -22.54 13.54 31.93
C PRO A 34 -21.75 13.23 33.20
N THR A 35 -21.57 11.95 33.50
CA THR A 35 -20.66 11.45 34.52
C THR A 35 -19.57 10.58 33.90
N PHE A 36 -18.44 10.44 34.60
CA PHE A 36 -17.36 9.60 34.09
C PHE A 36 -17.80 8.15 33.96
N THR A 37 -18.37 7.61 35.02
CA THR A 37 -18.73 6.19 35.16
C THR A 37 -19.74 5.75 34.10
N GLU A 38 -20.80 6.53 33.85
CA GLU A 38 -21.85 6.13 32.91
C GLU A 38 -21.56 6.55 31.46
N ASP A 39 -20.99 7.74 31.24
CA ASP A 39 -21.03 8.38 29.92
C ASP A 39 -19.64 8.51 29.28
N ILE A 40 -18.60 8.80 30.07
CA ILE A 40 -17.25 9.07 29.52
C ILE A 40 -16.39 7.82 29.46
N ALA A 41 -16.45 6.96 30.47
CA ALA A 41 -15.67 5.73 30.53
C ALA A 41 -15.95 4.82 29.32
N PRO A 42 -17.20 4.60 28.86
CA PRO A 42 -17.45 3.83 27.64
C PRO A 42 -16.75 4.44 26.41
N ILE A 43 -16.83 5.77 26.22
CA ILE A 43 -16.21 6.46 25.08
C ILE A 43 -14.68 6.29 25.12
N ILE A 44 -14.07 6.55 26.28
CA ILE A 44 -12.61 6.45 26.46
C ILE A 44 -12.12 5.01 26.31
N TYR A 45 -12.84 4.05 26.89
CA TYR A 45 -12.47 2.64 26.85
C TYR A 45 -12.51 2.09 25.44
N ASN A 46 -13.55 2.42 24.66
CA ASN A 46 -13.71 1.94 23.30
C ASN A 46 -12.77 2.62 22.29
N ASN A 47 -12.46 3.91 22.47
CA ASN A 47 -11.79 4.70 21.43
C ASN A 47 -10.36 5.14 21.77
N CYS A 48 -9.96 5.14 23.04
CA CYS A 48 -8.69 5.72 23.46
C CYS A 48 -7.75 4.73 24.15
N THR A 49 -8.27 3.75 24.89
CA THR A 49 -7.41 2.92 25.77
C THR A 49 -6.54 1.90 25.05
N GLU A 50 -6.80 1.61 23.77
CA GLU A 50 -5.92 0.77 22.94
C GLU A 50 -4.49 1.36 22.91
N CYS A 51 -4.39 2.67 22.68
CA CYS A 51 -3.14 3.42 22.63
C CYS A 51 -2.77 4.06 23.98
N HIS A 52 -3.76 4.54 24.74
CA HIS A 52 -3.58 5.24 26.03
C HIS A 52 -3.59 4.28 27.23
N ARG A 53 -2.72 3.28 27.19
CA ARG A 53 -2.44 2.37 28.30
C ARG A 53 -0.92 2.20 28.47
N ALA A 54 -0.51 1.69 29.63
CA ALA A 54 0.91 1.55 29.96
C ALA A 54 1.64 0.71 28.88
N GLY A 55 2.82 1.18 28.46
CA GLY A 55 3.69 0.48 27.51
C GLY A 55 3.29 0.55 26.03
N GLN A 56 2.19 1.27 25.70
CA GLN A 56 1.70 1.44 24.33
C GLN A 56 2.10 2.78 23.72
N ALA A 57 1.56 3.09 22.53
CA ALA A 57 2.02 4.20 21.69
C ALA A 57 1.85 5.59 22.32
N ALA A 58 0.84 5.80 23.17
CA ALA A 58 0.57 7.13 23.71
C ALA A 58 1.45 7.46 24.94
N PRO A 59 1.86 8.73 25.12
CA PRO A 59 2.77 9.13 26.20
C PRO A 59 2.14 9.14 27.60
N PHE A 60 0.85 8.82 27.72
CA PHE A 60 0.13 8.77 28.99
C PHE A 60 -1.09 7.83 28.93
N THR A 61 -1.52 7.38 30.10
CA THR A 61 -2.70 6.52 30.28
C THR A 61 -4.00 7.31 30.34
N LEU A 62 -5.10 6.67 29.93
CA LEU A 62 -6.49 7.15 30.08
C LEU A 62 -7.40 6.06 30.69
N GLN A 63 -6.85 5.20 31.56
CA GLN A 63 -7.57 4.03 32.09
C GLN A 63 -8.43 4.34 33.32
N THR A 64 -8.13 5.42 34.04
CA THR A 64 -8.79 5.79 35.31
C THR A 64 -9.50 7.14 35.21
N TYR A 65 -10.47 7.39 36.12
CA TYR A 65 -11.11 8.70 36.24
C TYR A 65 -10.09 9.84 36.39
N ASN A 66 -9.10 9.66 37.26
CA ASN A 66 -8.09 10.68 37.52
C ASN A 66 -7.24 10.98 36.28
N ASP A 67 -6.90 9.95 35.49
CA ASP A 67 -6.16 10.14 34.24
C ASP A 67 -6.91 11.00 33.23
N VAL A 68 -8.21 10.72 33.07
CA VAL A 68 -9.10 11.40 32.13
C VAL A 68 -9.44 12.80 32.63
N LYS A 69 -9.77 12.96 33.92
CA LYS A 69 -10.06 14.25 34.56
C LYS A 69 -8.90 15.23 34.42
N LYS A 70 -7.67 14.78 34.72
CA LYS A 70 -6.45 15.60 34.62
C LYS A 70 -6.25 16.18 33.22
N ARG A 71 -6.79 15.53 32.19
CA ARG A 71 -6.62 15.87 30.78
C ARG A 71 -7.91 16.30 30.08
N SER A 72 -9.01 16.49 30.81
CA SER A 72 -10.34 16.73 30.24
C SER A 72 -10.37 17.90 29.26
N ARG A 73 -9.67 19.01 29.56
CA ARG A 73 -9.58 20.17 28.66
C ARG A 73 -8.90 19.80 27.34
N LEU A 74 -7.80 19.04 27.41
CA LEU A 74 -7.07 18.59 26.23
C LEU A 74 -7.94 17.61 25.44
N ILE A 75 -8.50 16.59 26.09
CA ILE A 75 -9.39 15.60 25.48
C ILE A 75 -10.55 16.30 24.76
N ALA A 76 -11.24 17.23 25.43
CA ALA A 76 -12.32 17.99 24.82
C ALA A 76 -11.85 18.82 23.62
N LYS A 77 -10.65 19.42 23.66
CA LYS A 77 -10.11 20.17 22.52
C LYS A 77 -9.79 19.24 21.34
N VAL A 78 -8.96 18.22 21.55
CA VAL A 78 -8.47 17.37 20.45
C VAL A 78 -9.57 16.52 19.81
N THR A 79 -10.62 16.18 20.57
CA THR A 79 -11.78 15.47 20.02
C THR A 79 -12.69 16.39 19.22
N GLN A 80 -12.93 17.63 19.68
CA GLN A 80 -13.70 18.62 18.92
C GLN A 80 -12.99 19.04 17.62
N ASP A 81 -11.66 19.13 17.65
CA ASP A 81 -10.85 19.42 16.47
C ASP A 81 -10.66 18.17 15.58
N ARG A 82 -11.27 17.02 15.92
CA ARG A 82 -11.15 15.71 15.25
C ARG A 82 -9.71 15.18 15.07
N TYR A 83 -8.76 15.75 15.79
CA TYR A 83 -7.38 15.28 15.84
C TYR A 83 -7.26 13.91 16.53
N MET A 84 -8.11 13.64 17.51
CA MET A 84 -8.15 12.38 18.24
C MET A 84 -9.59 11.88 18.44
N PRO A 85 -9.83 10.56 18.45
CA PRO A 85 -8.91 9.53 17.98
C PRO A 85 -8.65 9.70 16.46
N PRO A 86 -7.46 9.33 15.97
CA PRO A 86 -7.08 9.56 14.58
C PRO A 86 -7.94 8.69 13.65
N TRP A 87 -8.76 9.36 12.82
CA TRP A 87 -9.61 8.73 11.82
C TRP A 87 -9.95 9.73 10.70
N HIS A 88 -9.15 9.68 9.63
CA HIS A 88 -9.24 10.60 8.50
C HIS A 88 -10.27 10.25 7.42
N PRO A 89 -10.70 9.00 7.20
CA PRO A 89 -11.70 8.73 6.17
C PRO A 89 -12.98 9.48 6.47
N VAL A 90 -13.55 10.14 5.47
CA VAL A 90 -14.83 10.84 5.54
C VAL A 90 -15.98 9.85 5.45
N GLU A 91 -17.06 10.10 6.20
CA GLU A 91 -18.26 9.28 6.15
C GLU A 91 -18.85 9.19 4.74
N GLY A 92 -19.48 8.06 4.42
CA GLY A 92 -20.12 7.84 3.12
C GLY A 92 -19.15 7.56 1.96
N HIS A 93 -17.84 7.56 2.19
CA HIS A 93 -16.81 7.27 1.18
C HIS A 93 -16.13 5.93 1.45
N GLY A 94 -16.94 4.89 1.60
CA GLY A 94 -16.53 3.57 2.08
C GLY A 94 -17.02 3.32 3.50
N LYS A 95 -17.17 2.04 3.85
CA LYS A 95 -17.48 1.58 5.20
C LYS A 95 -16.33 0.69 5.65
N PHE A 96 -15.69 1.04 6.74
CA PHE A 96 -14.47 0.40 7.20
C PHE A 96 -14.67 -0.26 8.55
N ILE A 97 -13.97 -1.38 8.78
CA ILE A 97 -13.88 -1.95 10.13
C ILE A 97 -13.03 -1.04 11.03
N ASP A 98 -13.30 -1.12 12.33
CA ASP A 98 -12.59 -0.39 13.38
C ASP A 98 -12.69 1.13 13.25
N GLU A 99 -13.83 1.64 12.77
CA GLU A 99 -14.11 3.07 12.75
C GLU A 99 -14.04 3.64 14.17
N ARG A 100 -13.07 4.52 14.39
CA ARG A 100 -12.85 5.20 15.68
C ARG A 100 -13.48 6.58 15.73
N ARG A 101 -14.22 7.00 14.69
CA ARG A 101 -14.82 8.33 14.65
C ARG A 101 -15.79 8.47 15.83
N LEU A 102 -15.60 9.52 16.62
CA LEU A 102 -16.58 9.91 17.63
C LEU A 102 -17.78 10.55 16.96
N THR A 103 -18.96 10.09 17.37
CA THR A 103 -20.25 10.67 16.97
C THR A 103 -20.39 12.09 17.54
N ASP A 104 -21.26 12.90 16.93
CA ASP A 104 -21.51 14.26 17.41
C ASP A 104 -22.02 14.29 18.86
N ASP A 105 -22.77 13.26 19.26
CA ASP A 105 -23.26 13.09 20.63
C ASP A 105 -22.14 12.72 21.62
N GLU A 106 -21.20 11.85 21.24
CA GLU A 106 -20.02 11.53 22.05
C GLU A 106 -19.11 12.76 22.20
N LEU A 107 -18.89 13.49 21.11
CA LEU A 107 -18.15 14.75 21.09
C LEU A 107 -18.78 15.78 22.03
N ALA A 108 -20.11 15.97 21.96
CA ALA A 108 -20.85 16.85 22.86
C ALA A 108 -20.80 16.37 24.32
N THR A 109 -20.85 15.06 24.56
CA THR A 109 -20.77 14.45 25.89
C THR A 109 -19.41 14.73 26.55
N LEU A 110 -18.30 14.50 25.83
CA LEU A 110 -16.95 14.82 26.32
C LEU A 110 -16.80 16.31 26.66
N LYS A 111 -17.30 17.18 25.79
CA LYS A 111 -17.30 18.64 25.97
C LYS A 111 -18.13 19.07 27.18
N ASN A 112 -19.33 18.53 27.33
CA ASN A 112 -20.25 18.87 28.42
C ASN A 112 -19.69 18.39 29.76
N TRP A 113 -19.12 17.19 29.83
CA TRP A 113 -18.48 16.69 31.05
C TRP A 113 -17.33 17.58 31.51
N HIS A 114 -16.47 18.03 30.58
CA HIS A 114 -15.44 19.01 30.88
C HIS A 114 -16.03 20.33 31.43
N LYS A 115 -17.07 20.87 30.79
CA LYS A 115 -17.72 22.14 31.19
C LYS A 115 -18.48 22.06 32.51
N THR A 116 -18.98 20.88 32.89
CA THR A 116 -19.87 20.70 34.05
C THR A 116 -19.15 20.15 35.29
N GLY A 117 -17.83 20.31 35.36
CA GLY A 117 -17.04 19.99 36.55
C GLY A 117 -16.52 18.55 36.63
N MET A 118 -16.69 17.76 35.56
CA MET A 118 -16.12 16.41 35.42
C MET A 118 -16.52 15.46 36.56
N THR A 119 -17.82 15.39 36.85
CA THR A 119 -18.36 14.53 37.91
C THR A 119 -18.02 13.06 37.62
N GLU A 120 -17.55 12.31 38.63
CA GLU A 120 -17.19 10.89 38.46
C GLU A 120 -18.44 10.01 38.29
N GLY A 121 -19.47 10.22 39.10
CA GLY A 121 -20.69 9.41 39.12
C GLY A 121 -20.54 8.14 39.98
N PRO A 122 -21.58 7.30 40.03
CA PRO A 122 -21.64 6.15 40.93
C PRO A 122 -20.65 5.04 40.56
N ALA A 123 -19.86 4.57 41.53
CA ALA A 123 -18.80 3.57 41.29
C ALA A 123 -19.33 2.22 40.77
N ASP A 124 -20.56 1.84 41.14
CA ASP A 124 -21.25 0.63 40.69
C ASP A 124 -21.69 0.69 39.22
N LYS A 125 -21.68 1.89 38.61
CA LYS A 125 -21.97 2.11 37.19
C LYS A 125 -20.73 2.14 36.30
N LEU A 126 -19.53 2.11 36.89
CA LEU A 126 -18.29 2.09 36.12
C LEU A 126 -18.23 0.81 35.25
N PRO A 127 -18.17 0.91 33.91
CA PRO A 127 -17.94 -0.25 33.07
C PRO A 127 -16.62 -0.92 33.45
N LYS A 128 -16.57 -2.24 33.29
CA LYS A 128 -15.34 -2.98 33.52
C LYS A 128 -14.25 -2.43 32.59
N PRO A 129 -13.07 -2.05 33.10
CA PRO A 129 -11.96 -1.62 32.26
C PRO A 129 -11.64 -2.68 31.21
N PRO A 130 -11.23 -2.29 29.98
CA PRO A 130 -10.82 -3.23 28.95
C PRO A 130 -9.71 -4.14 29.47
N LYS A 131 -9.91 -5.45 29.32
CA LYS A 131 -8.86 -6.44 29.58
C LYS A 131 -8.16 -6.70 28.26
N PHE A 132 -6.85 -6.48 28.26
CA PHE A 132 -6.02 -6.83 27.13
C PHE A 132 -5.35 -8.17 27.42
N ALA A 133 -5.58 -9.14 26.54
CA ALA A 133 -5.08 -10.51 26.70
C ALA A 133 -3.54 -10.58 26.63
N SER A 134 -2.91 -9.60 26.00
CA SER A 134 -1.48 -9.52 25.81
C SER A 134 -1.03 -8.06 25.70
N ASP A 135 0.28 -7.85 25.87
CA ASP A 135 0.94 -6.60 25.49
C ASP A 135 0.97 -6.42 23.95
N TRP A 136 0.79 -7.52 23.23
CA TRP A 136 0.56 -7.55 21.78
C TRP A 136 -0.92 -7.30 21.47
N LEU A 137 -1.19 -6.39 20.55
CA LEU A 137 -2.54 -5.96 20.20
C LEU A 137 -3.35 -7.07 19.50
N LEU A 138 -2.69 -7.95 18.74
CA LEU A 138 -3.36 -9.07 18.05
C LEU A 138 -3.40 -10.39 18.86
N GLY A 139 -2.98 -10.38 20.12
CA GLY A 139 -2.78 -11.60 20.92
C GLY A 139 -1.34 -12.12 20.84
N GLU A 140 -1.06 -13.31 21.36
CA GLU A 140 0.29 -13.86 21.33
C GLU A 140 0.74 -14.22 19.90
N PRO A 141 1.90 -13.71 19.41
CA PRO A 141 2.40 -14.06 18.08
C PRO A 141 2.91 -15.51 17.99
N ASP A 142 2.75 -16.13 16.83
CA ASP A 142 3.32 -17.46 16.55
C ASP A 142 4.86 -17.45 16.46
N MET A 143 5.42 -16.31 16.04
CA MET A 143 6.86 -16.11 15.99
C MET A 143 7.21 -14.66 16.35
N ILE A 144 8.10 -14.49 17.31
CA ILE A 144 8.64 -13.18 17.70
C ILE A 144 10.07 -13.09 17.18
N VAL A 145 10.36 -12.03 16.41
CA VAL A 145 11.68 -11.79 15.84
C VAL A 145 12.17 -10.38 16.18
N ARG A 146 13.47 -10.20 16.37
CA ARG A 146 14.05 -8.93 16.84
C ARG A 146 15.32 -8.60 16.07
N MET A 147 15.58 -7.31 15.89
CA MET A 147 16.87 -6.83 15.40
C MET A 147 18.02 -7.43 16.20
N PRO A 148 19.01 -8.10 15.57
CA PRO A 148 20.10 -8.77 16.28
C PRO A 148 20.97 -7.82 17.10
N LYS A 149 21.12 -6.57 16.64
CA LYS A 149 21.87 -5.51 17.31
C LYS A 149 21.07 -4.22 17.30
N ALA A 150 21.15 -3.47 18.40
CA ALA A 150 20.54 -2.16 18.49
C ALA A 150 21.34 -1.12 17.70
N TYR A 151 20.64 -0.19 17.06
CA TYR A 151 21.22 0.93 16.33
C TYR A 151 21.08 2.20 17.16
N ILE A 152 22.20 2.88 17.39
CA ILE A 152 22.24 4.17 18.07
C ILE A 152 22.06 5.27 17.05
N MET A 153 21.05 6.11 17.23
CA MET A 153 20.73 7.21 16.34
C MET A 153 21.17 8.53 16.92
N SER A 154 21.78 9.38 16.10
CA SER A 154 22.17 10.73 16.49
C SER A 154 20.98 11.56 16.97
N ALA A 155 21.25 12.47 17.90
CA ALA A 155 20.26 13.39 18.44
C ALA A 155 19.73 14.39 17.39
N ASP A 156 20.59 14.82 16.47
CA ASP A 156 20.34 15.85 15.48
C ASP A 156 20.68 15.37 14.05
N GLY A 157 20.25 16.17 13.06
CA GLY A 157 20.52 15.92 11.64
C GLY A 157 19.25 15.83 10.80
N SER A 158 19.43 15.46 9.54
CA SER A 158 18.32 15.14 8.63
C SER A 158 17.68 13.80 8.97
N ASP A 159 16.56 13.51 8.33
CA ASP A 159 15.93 12.20 8.34
C ASP A 159 16.93 11.08 8.08
N ILE A 160 16.79 9.98 8.83
CA ILE A 160 17.65 8.80 8.69
C ILE A 160 16.86 7.71 8.00
N TYR A 161 17.33 7.32 6.81
CA TYR A 161 16.85 6.15 6.08
C TYR A 161 17.83 5.01 6.22
N ARG A 162 17.40 3.92 6.86
CA ARG A 162 18.28 2.80 7.16
C ARG A 162 17.54 1.48 7.07
N SER A 163 18.23 0.47 6.56
CA SER A 163 17.73 -0.89 6.47
C SER A 163 18.42 -1.79 7.50
N PHE A 164 17.64 -2.59 8.23
CA PHE A 164 18.15 -3.59 9.18
C PHE A 164 17.71 -4.99 8.77
N VAL A 165 18.52 -6.01 9.03
CA VAL A 165 18.19 -7.38 8.67
C VAL A 165 17.91 -8.21 9.91
N ILE A 166 16.84 -8.97 9.85
CA ILE A 166 16.46 -9.97 10.85
C ILE A 166 16.54 -11.34 10.17
N PRO A 167 17.62 -12.11 10.42
CA PRO A 167 17.70 -13.49 10.01
C PRO A 167 16.58 -14.32 10.64
N LEU A 168 15.85 -15.09 9.82
CA LEU A 168 14.75 -15.94 10.33
C LEU A 168 15.09 -17.42 10.38
N ASP A 169 16.03 -17.86 9.54
CA ASP A 169 16.47 -19.25 9.39
C ASP A 169 15.33 -20.28 9.27
N LEU A 170 14.21 -19.84 8.67
CA LEU A 170 13.00 -20.64 8.46
C LEU A 170 13.29 -21.92 7.67
N LYS A 171 12.79 -23.04 8.17
CA LYS A 171 12.97 -24.37 7.54
C LYS A 171 11.96 -24.64 6.42
N GLU A 172 10.82 -23.96 6.47
CA GLU A 172 9.73 -24.13 5.51
C GLU A 172 9.06 -22.79 5.24
N ASP A 173 8.30 -22.73 4.15
CA ASP A 173 7.49 -21.57 3.80
C ASP A 173 6.40 -21.36 4.87
N LYS A 174 6.21 -20.12 5.30
CA LYS A 174 5.12 -19.70 6.19
C LYS A 174 4.17 -18.76 5.47
N TRP A 175 2.92 -18.72 5.92
CA TRP A 175 1.90 -17.79 5.42
C TRP A 175 1.56 -16.80 6.51
N VAL A 176 2.01 -15.56 6.37
CA VAL A 176 1.84 -14.50 7.38
C VAL A 176 0.48 -13.84 7.19
N ALA A 177 -0.45 -14.09 8.10
CA ALA A 177 -1.78 -13.50 8.13
C ALA A 177 -1.75 -12.08 8.71
N GLY A 178 -0.82 -11.79 9.62
CA GLY A 178 -0.63 -10.45 10.18
C GLY A 178 0.75 -10.27 10.79
N PHE A 179 1.09 -9.03 11.10
CA PHE A 179 2.30 -8.70 11.84
C PHE A 179 2.05 -7.50 12.76
N GLU A 180 2.83 -7.42 13.82
CA GLU A 180 2.83 -6.30 14.76
C GLU A 180 4.27 -5.83 14.98
N VAL A 181 4.51 -4.53 14.76
CA VAL A 181 5.83 -3.91 14.92
C VAL A 181 5.90 -3.20 16.27
N ARG A 182 6.94 -3.49 17.04
CA ARG A 182 7.24 -2.85 18.32
C ARG A 182 8.64 -2.25 18.26
N PRO A 183 8.78 -0.97 17.88
CA PRO A 183 10.05 -0.28 17.95
C PRO A 183 10.42 0.04 19.39
N SER A 184 11.72 0.08 19.70
CA SER A 184 12.20 0.57 21.00
C SER A 184 12.26 2.09 21.01
N ALA A 185 12.69 2.71 19.91
CA ALA A 185 12.76 4.15 19.73
C ALA A 185 11.44 4.71 19.16
N ARG A 186 10.34 4.47 19.89
CA ARG A 186 8.96 4.84 19.47
C ARG A 186 8.80 6.33 19.15
N ALA A 187 9.59 7.19 19.78
CA ALA A 187 9.52 8.64 19.61
C ALA A 187 10.06 9.13 18.26
N VAL A 188 10.84 8.29 17.57
CA VAL A 188 11.65 8.71 16.41
C VAL A 188 11.48 7.81 15.20
N LEU A 189 11.08 6.53 15.35
CA LEU A 189 10.73 5.70 14.20
C LEU A 189 9.39 6.15 13.59
N HIS A 190 9.44 6.69 12.38
CA HIS A 190 8.29 7.22 11.67
C HIS A 190 7.53 6.14 10.89
N HIS A 191 8.26 5.32 10.14
CA HIS A 191 7.70 4.12 9.52
C HIS A 191 8.77 3.06 9.28
N VAL A 192 8.31 1.82 9.12
CA VAL A 192 9.11 0.69 8.66
C VAL A 192 8.37 -0.05 7.55
N ILE A 193 9.06 -0.33 6.45
CA ILE A 193 8.58 -1.23 5.40
C ILE A 193 9.30 -2.58 5.59
N ILE A 194 8.52 -3.64 5.77
CA ILE A 194 9.02 -4.99 6.03
C ILE A 194 9.15 -5.72 4.70
N ARG A 195 10.38 -5.91 4.25
CA ARG A 195 10.70 -6.67 3.04
C ARG A 195 11.19 -8.07 3.35
N ILE A 196 11.20 -8.88 2.31
CA ILE A 196 11.70 -10.26 2.34
C ILE A 196 12.92 -10.34 1.43
N ASP A 197 14.06 -10.78 1.97
CA ASP A 197 15.25 -11.09 1.19
C ASP A 197 15.52 -12.60 1.20
N GLN A 198 15.47 -13.23 0.02
CA GLN A 198 15.83 -14.64 -0.16
C GLN A 198 17.26 -14.83 -0.69
N SER A 199 17.94 -13.73 -1.07
CA SER A 199 19.26 -13.79 -1.68
C SER A 199 20.40 -13.77 -0.67
N GLY A 200 20.13 -13.31 0.56
CA GLY A 200 21.15 -13.11 1.60
C GLY A 200 22.05 -11.91 1.33
N GLU A 201 21.79 -11.12 0.29
CA GLU A 201 22.57 -9.93 -0.04
C GLU A 201 22.36 -8.81 1.00
N ALA A 202 21.13 -8.67 1.51
CA ALA A 202 20.88 -7.74 2.61
C ALA A 202 21.66 -8.16 3.86
N ARG A 203 21.68 -9.47 4.17
CA ARG A 203 22.43 -10.03 5.31
C ARG A 203 23.94 -9.74 5.21
N LYS A 204 24.51 -9.78 4.01
CA LYS A 204 25.93 -9.43 3.78
C LYS A 204 26.21 -7.93 3.95
N ALA A 205 25.24 -7.07 3.61
CA ALA A 205 25.39 -5.63 3.70
C ALA A 205 25.17 -5.10 5.12
N ASP A 206 24.35 -5.79 5.92
CA ASP A 206 24.08 -5.45 7.31
C ASP A 206 25.39 -5.44 8.12
N GLY A 207 25.70 -4.32 8.78
CA GLY A 207 26.90 -4.20 9.62
C GLY A 207 28.20 -4.01 8.86
N ALA A 208 28.21 -4.03 7.52
CA ALA A 208 29.43 -3.97 6.70
C ALA A 208 30.25 -2.68 6.91
N LYS A 209 29.62 -1.61 7.40
CA LYS A 209 30.28 -0.33 7.76
C LYS A 209 30.48 -0.15 9.26
N GLY A 210 30.52 -1.23 10.04
CA GLY A 210 30.76 -1.20 11.48
C GLY A 210 29.59 -0.73 12.35
N THR A 211 28.42 -0.44 11.74
CA THR A 211 27.19 -0.05 12.44
C THR A 211 26.03 -0.96 12.00
N PRO A 212 25.13 -1.38 12.90
CA PRO A 212 23.99 -2.25 12.53
C PRO A 212 23.16 -1.65 11.41
N GLY A 213 22.78 -2.44 10.43
CA GLY A 213 22.07 -2.04 9.22
C GLY A 213 22.96 -1.46 8.11
N PHE A 214 22.32 -0.93 7.06
CA PHE A 214 22.95 -0.22 5.95
C PHE A 214 22.09 0.95 5.48
N SER A 215 22.71 1.97 4.86
CA SER A 215 22.03 3.21 4.47
C SER A 215 21.01 3.01 3.34
N GLY A 216 19.89 3.73 3.43
CA GLY A 216 18.82 3.77 2.45
C GLY A 216 17.73 2.71 2.67
N MET A 217 16.63 2.87 1.93
CA MET A 217 15.46 1.96 1.93
C MET A 217 15.31 1.20 0.60
N ARG A 218 16.34 1.18 -0.24
CA ARG A 218 16.32 0.43 -1.49
C ARG A 218 16.72 -1.02 -1.23
N GLY A 219 16.01 -1.95 -1.85
CA GLY A 219 16.39 -3.37 -1.79
C GLY A 219 17.78 -3.58 -2.40
N ILE A 220 18.61 -4.38 -1.74
CA ILE A 220 19.93 -4.76 -2.24
C ILE A 220 19.78 -5.95 -3.20
N GLY A 221 20.51 -5.90 -4.32
CA GLY A 221 20.57 -7.01 -5.28
C GLY A 221 19.45 -7.05 -6.33
N ARG A 222 19.68 -7.86 -7.38
CA ARG A 222 18.75 -8.05 -8.51
C ARG A 222 17.46 -8.82 -8.13
N SER A 223 17.46 -9.49 -6.97
CA SER A 223 16.35 -10.25 -6.37
C SER A 223 15.23 -9.35 -5.82
N SER A 224 15.54 -8.09 -5.46
CA SER A 224 14.56 -7.08 -5.01
C SER A 224 13.44 -6.76 -6.03
N ARG A 225 13.56 -7.24 -7.27
CA ARG A 225 12.54 -7.13 -8.33
C ARG A 225 11.61 -8.34 -8.45
N ARG A 226 11.83 -9.42 -7.68
CA ARG A 226 11.16 -10.72 -7.83
C ARG A 226 10.49 -11.26 -6.55
N GLY A 227 10.50 -10.49 -5.45
CA GLY A 227 10.01 -10.95 -4.15
C GLY A 227 8.49 -10.98 -4.01
N GLY A 228 7.87 -12.11 -4.38
CA GLY A 228 6.81 -12.82 -3.66
C GLY A 228 5.44 -12.20 -3.33
N SER A 229 5.24 -10.88 -3.35
CA SER A 229 3.93 -10.28 -3.03
C SER A 229 3.56 -9.16 -4.00
N ASN A 230 2.43 -9.37 -4.70
CA ASN A 230 1.86 -8.44 -5.69
C ASN A 230 0.92 -7.38 -5.06
N ASP A 231 0.73 -7.40 -3.73
CA ASP A 231 0.08 -6.32 -2.99
C ASP A 231 0.91 -5.06 -3.14
N VAL A 232 0.36 -3.99 -3.72
CA VAL A 232 1.08 -2.74 -4.04
C VAL A 232 1.55 -1.96 -2.81
N PHE A 233 1.04 -2.26 -1.62
CA PHE A 233 1.65 -1.79 -0.36
C PHE A 233 2.94 -2.54 0.00
N SER A 234 3.16 -3.74 -0.55
CA SER A 234 4.47 -4.41 -0.60
C SER A 234 5.15 -4.29 -1.99
N GLY A 235 4.39 -3.91 -3.01
CA GLY A 235 4.50 -4.46 -4.36
C GLY A 235 5.09 -3.52 -5.41
N SER A 236 5.70 -2.41 -4.98
CA SER A 236 6.80 -1.90 -5.81
C SER A 236 8.08 -2.74 -5.59
N LEU A 237 8.20 -3.49 -4.47
CA LEU A 237 9.50 -4.00 -4.02
C LEU A 237 9.53 -5.33 -3.22
N GLY A 238 8.41 -6.04 -3.04
CA GLY A 238 8.29 -7.31 -2.31
C GLY A 238 8.37 -7.18 -0.78
N GLY A 239 7.45 -7.81 -0.02
CA GLY A 239 7.44 -7.72 1.44
C GLY A 239 6.14 -8.14 2.16
N LEU A 240 6.16 -8.06 3.50
CA LEU A 240 5.02 -8.34 4.38
C LEU A 240 4.08 -7.14 4.58
N GLY A 241 4.53 -5.91 4.26
CA GLY A 241 3.75 -4.69 4.41
C GLY A 241 4.60 -3.58 5.05
N GLY A 242 3.93 -2.59 5.64
CA GLY A 242 4.60 -1.52 6.38
C GLY A 242 3.81 -1.11 7.61
N TRP A 243 4.51 -0.58 8.59
CA TRP A 243 3.97 0.05 9.78
C TRP A 243 4.40 1.52 9.77
N ALA A 244 3.50 2.42 10.14
CA ALA A 244 3.79 3.83 10.36
C ALA A 244 3.27 4.23 11.74
N VAL A 245 3.71 5.36 12.26
CA VAL A 245 3.17 5.93 13.51
C VAL A 245 1.64 5.96 13.44
N GLY A 246 1.00 5.49 14.51
CA GLY A 246 -0.47 5.36 14.57
C GLY A 246 -1.07 4.17 13.85
N GLY A 247 -0.28 3.40 13.10
CA GLY A 247 -0.71 2.16 12.49
C GLY A 247 -1.06 1.12 13.55
N THR A 248 -2.28 0.59 13.46
CA THR A 248 -2.74 -0.53 14.30
C THR A 248 -2.55 -1.85 13.54
N PRO A 249 -1.99 -2.89 14.18
CA PRO A 249 -1.74 -4.17 13.53
C PRO A 249 -3.08 -4.86 13.24
N ARG A 250 -3.13 -5.66 12.17
CA ARG A 250 -4.34 -6.40 11.78
C ARG A 250 -3.99 -7.78 11.24
N ILE A 251 -4.86 -8.74 11.53
CA ILE A 251 -4.94 -10.00 10.77
C ILE A 251 -5.68 -9.70 9.47
N LEU A 252 -5.12 -10.13 8.34
CA LEU A 252 -5.77 -10.00 7.05
C LEU A 252 -7.08 -10.79 7.04
N PRO A 253 -8.18 -10.23 6.50
CA PRO A 253 -9.47 -10.90 6.48
C PRO A 253 -9.49 -12.03 5.45
N LEU A 254 -10.57 -12.83 5.45
CA LEU A 254 -10.86 -13.85 4.44
C LEU A 254 -9.80 -14.97 4.32
N GLY A 255 -9.04 -15.22 5.40
CA GLY A 255 -7.95 -16.20 5.38
C GLY A 255 -6.80 -15.81 4.45
N LEU A 256 -6.68 -14.53 4.13
CA LEU A 256 -5.57 -14.00 3.32
C LEU A 256 -4.28 -14.01 4.13
N ALA A 257 -3.18 -14.28 3.44
CA ALA A 257 -1.87 -14.30 4.04
C ALA A 257 -0.80 -14.01 2.98
N ARG A 258 0.34 -13.48 3.43
CA ARG A 258 1.50 -13.20 2.56
C ARG A 258 2.53 -14.31 2.73
N LYS A 259 3.12 -14.77 1.63
CA LYS A 259 4.15 -15.82 1.67
C LYS A 259 5.42 -15.28 2.32
N LEU A 260 5.94 -15.98 3.32
CA LEU A 260 7.26 -15.82 3.89
C LEU A 260 8.09 -17.07 3.59
N PRO A 261 8.96 -17.03 2.57
CA PRO A 261 9.65 -18.24 2.11
C PRO A 261 10.66 -18.81 3.10
N ALA A 262 10.91 -20.12 3.00
CA ALA A 262 11.99 -20.80 3.71
C ALA A 262 13.35 -20.11 3.42
N GLY A 263 14.20 -20.02 4.43
CA GLY A 263 15.52 -19.39 4.35
C GLY A 263 15.53 -17.88 4.07
N ALA A 264 14.37 -17.23 4.06
CA ALA A 264 14.29 -15.78 3.85
C ALA A 264 14.62 -15.00 5.11
N ASP A 265 15.12 -13.77 4.91
CA ASP A 265 15.32 -12.77 5.94
C ASP A 265 14.25 -11.68 5.85
N ILE A 266 13.94 -11.08 7.00
CA ILE A 266 13.19 -9.83 7.03
C ILE A 266 14.17 -8.66 6.91
N VAL A 267 13.87 -7.72 6.03
CA VAL A 267 14.60 -6.45 5.92
C VAL A 267 13.66 -5.32 6.33
N LEU A 268 14.02 -4.62 7.41
CA LEU A 268 13.30 -3.46 7.93
C LEU A 268 13.83 -2.21 7.27
N ASN A 269 13.11 -1.65 6.30
CA ASN A 269 13.41 -0.33 5.76
C ASN A 269 12.79 0.72 6.67
N SER A 270 13.59 1.24 7.59
CA SER A 270 13.17 2.18 8.61
C SER A 270 13.49 3.62 8.21
N HIS A 271 12.55 4.51 8.50
CA HIS A 271 12.68 5.95 8.40
C HIS A 271 12.53 6.56 9.79
N PHE A 272 13.51 7.37 10.18
CA PHE A 272 13.54 8.02 11.49
C PHE A 272 13.59 9.53 11.36
N HIS A 273 12.88 10.22 12.26
CA HIS A 273 12.99 11.65 12.51
C HIS A 273 13.75 11.86 13.83
N PRO A 274 14.96 12.43 13.83
CA PRO A 274 15.68 12.75 15.06
C PRO A 274 14.86 13.67 16.00
N SER A 275 14.86 13.37 17.30
CA SER A 275 14.05 14.09 18.31
C SER A 275 14.81 15.19 19.08
N GLY A 276 16.09 15.41 18.78
CA GLY A 276 16.99 16.21 19.61
C GLY A 276 17.64 15.44 20.76
N LYS A 277 17.44 14.11 20.83
CA LYS A 277 18.09 13.21 21.80
C LYS A 277 18.58 11.95 21.09
N GLU A 278 19.68 11.40 21.60
CA GLU A 278 20.15 10.09 21.16
C GLU A 278 19.13 9.03 21.56
N GLU A 279 18.79 8.15 20.62
CA GLU A 279 17.78 7.12 20.81
C GLU A 279 18.34 5.76 20.33
N GLU A 280 17.98 4.70 21.05
CA GLU A 280 18.38 3.33 20.75
C GLU A 280 17.24 2.56 20.08
N GLU A 281 17.45 2.12 18.84
CA GLU A 281 16.48 1.37 18.06
C GLU A 281 16.83 -0.12 17.95
N GLN A 282 15.92 -0.98 18.38
CA GLN A 282 16.00 -2.44 18.29
C GLN A 282 14.60 -3.07 18.15
N THR A 283 13.97 -2.83 17.01
CA THR A 283 12.61 -3.27 16.67
C THR A 283 12.42 -4.76 16.90
N THR A 284 11.28 -5.10 17.52
CA THR A 284 10.74 -6.45 17.62
C THR A 284 9.48 -6.57 16.77
N ILE A 285 9.28 -7.70 16.11
CA ILE A 285 8.11 -7.99 15.27
C ILE A 285 7.47 -9.28 15.75
N GLY A 286 6.16 -9.24 16.00
CA GLY A 286 5.32 -10.42 16.15
C GLY A 286 4.74 -10.81 14.79
N LEU A 287 4.93 -12.06 14.38
CA LEU A 287 4.36 -12.63 13.16
C LEU A 287 3.23 -13.59 13.54
N TYR A 288 2.11 -13.47 12.83
CA TYR A 288 0.93 -14.31 13.01
C TYR A 288 0.73 -15.11 11.73
N PHE A 289 0.73 -16.44 11.84
CA PHE A 289 0.67 -17.34 10.70
C PHE A 289 -0.75 -17.85 10.44
N SER A 290 -1.02 -18.13 9.17
CA SER A 290 -2.15 -18.93 8.73
C SER A 290 -1.71 -20.38 8.57
N ASP A 291 -2.56 -21.31 9.00
CA ASP A 291 -2.34 -22.76 8.86
C ASP A 291 -2.32 -23.22 7.40
N LYS A 292 -2.97 -22.46 6.50
CA LYS A 292 -3.05 -22.78 5.07
C LYS A 292 -2.62 -21.63 4.16
N LYS A 293 -2.16 -22.01 2.98
CA LYS A 293 -2.02 -21.10 1.83
C LYS A 293 -3.38 -20.44 1.56
N PRO A 294 -3.43 -19.12 1.28
CA PRO A 294 -4.67 -18.46 0.92
C PRO A 294 -5.23 -18.98 -0.42
N ASP A 295 -6.55 -19.08 -0.49
CA ASP A 295 -7.26 -19.54 -1.70
C ASP A 295 -7.19 -18.50 -2.83
N ARG A 296 -6.99 -17.22 -2.46
CA ARG A 296 -6.83 -16.09 -3.38
C ARG A 296 -5.63 -15.23 -2.99
N THR A 297 -4.90 -14.75 -3.98
CA THR A 297 -3.72 -13.90 -3.77
C THR A 297 -4.12 -12.45 -3.52
N LEU A 298 -3.60 -11.88 -2.43
CA LEU A 298 -3.70 -10.43 -2.19
C LEU A 298 -2.91 -9.67 -3.27
N ILE A 299 -3.63 -8.83 -4.00
CA ILE A 299 -3.13 -7.95 -5.06
C ILE A 299 -3.34 -6.50 -4.64
N GLY A 300 -2.78 -5.56 -5.39
CA GLY A 300 -3.08 -4.15 -5.21
C GLY A 300 -2.81 -3.33 -6.45
N PHE A 301 -3.21 -2.07 -6.39
CA PHE A 301 -2.92 -1.06 -7.41
C PHE A 301 -2.89 0.33 -6.76
N GLN A 302 -2.32 1.30 -7.47
CA GLN A 302 -2.13 2.66 -7.01
C GLN A 302 -2.69 3.62 -8.05
N VAL A 303 -3.38 4.65 -7.58
CA VAL A 303 -3.87 5.75 -8.40
C VAL A 303 -3.56 7.08 -7.68
N PRO A 304 -2.53 7.84 -8.12
CA PRO A 304 -1.57 7.56 -9.20
C PRO A 304 -0.54 6.46 -8.90
N PRO A 305 -0.01 5.74 -9.91
CA PRO A 305 0.91 4.62 -9.69
C PRO A 305 2.30 5.08 -9.25
N VAL A 306 2.98 4.20 -8.51
CA VAL A 306 4.36 4.39 -8.02
C VAL A 306 4.50 5.73 -7.27
N PHE A 307 3.54 6.02 -6.39
CA PHE A 307 3.49 7.22 -5.55
C PHE A 307 3.62 8.53 -6.32
N GLY A 308 3.14 8.56 -7.57
CA GLY A 308 3.19 9.73 -8.44
C GLY A 308 4.55 10.01 -9.10
N SER A 309 5.56 9.14 -8.89
CA SER A 309 6.92 9.30 -9.44
C SER A 309 6.97 9.40 -10.97
N ILE A 310 5.95 8.84 -11.62
CA ILE A 310 5.79 8.78 -13.07
C ILE A 310 4.54 9.51 -13.55
N SER A 311 3.90 10.30 -12.68
CA SER A 311 2.65 11.01 -12.99
C SER A 311 2.86 12.52 -13.22
N GLY A 312 4.08 13.02 -13.03
CA GLY A 312 4.44 14.40 -13.35
C GLY A 312 4.26 15.40 -12.20
N LEU A 313 4.39 14.95 -10.96
CA LEU A 313 4.29 15.79 -9.77
C LEU A 313 5.37 16.91 -9.76
N ASP A 314 4.93 18.15 -9.95
CA ASP A 314 5.74 19.38 -9.89
C ASP A 314 4.86 20.54 -9.40
N ILE A 315 4.90 20.80 -8.09
CA ILE A 315 4.02 21.72 -7.37
C ILE A 315 4.69 23.11 -7.29
N PRO A 316 4.13 24.16 -7.94
CA PRO A 316 4.67 25.52 -7.85
C PRO A 316 4.69 26.06 -6.42
N ALA A 317 5.62 26.97 -6.13
CA ALA A 317 5.63 27.72 -4.89
C ALA A 317 4.34 28.55 -4.76
N GLY A 318 3.67 28.48 -3.60
CA GLY A 318 2.46 29.26 -3.35
C GLY A 318 1.17 28.65 -3.91
N GLU A 319 1.24 27.54 -4.64
CA GLU A 319 0.04 26.85 -5.15
C GLU A 319 -0.72 26.20 -3.99
N SER A 320 -1.98 26.57 -3.82
CA SER A 320 -2.80 26.16 -2.66
C SER A 320 -3.66 24.93 -2.90
N ASN A 321 -3.87 24.55 -4.17
CA ASN A 321 -4.63 23.34 -4.50
C ASN A 321 -4.11 22.70 -5.79
N TYR A 322 -2.90 22.15 -5.73
CA TYR A 322 -2.36 21.35 -6.82
C TYR A 322 -2.97 19.96 -6.79
N GLU A 323 -3.63 19.51 -7.86
CA GLU A 323 -4.20 18.16 -7.96
C GLU A 323 -3.38 17.24 -8.87
N LEU A 324 -3.12 16.02 -8.41
CA LEU A 324 -2.59 14.93 -9.22
C LEU A 324 -3.65 13.83 -9.35
N LYS A 325 -4.05 13.54 -10.60
CA LYS A 325 -5.11 12.59 -10.93
C LYS A 325 -4.58 11.42 -11.73
N SER A 326 -5.16 10.24 -11.52
CA SER A 326 -4.87 9.04 -12.30
C SER A 326 -6.06 8.09 -12.29
N LYS A 327 -6.13 7.22 -13.29
CA LYS A 327 -7.21 6.24 -13.46
C LYS A 327 -6.65 4.86 -13.75
N PHE A 328 -7.25 3.85 -13.13
CA PHE A 328 -6.98 2.45 -13.40
C PHE A 328 -8.27 1.72 -13.76
N THR A 329 -8.30 1.03 -14.90
CA THR A 329 -9.45 0.19 -15.29
C THR A 329 -9.15 -1.27 -14.94
N THR A 330 -10.03 -1.90 -14.18
CA THR A 330 -9.87 -3.29 -13.77
C THR A 330 -10.03 -4.22 -15.00
N PRO A 331 -9.06 -5.09 -15.31
CA PRO A 331 -9.18 -6.00 -16.47
C PRO A 331 -10.11 -7.19 -16.16
N VAL A 332 -10.29 -7.49 -14.88
CA VAL A 332 -10.98 -8.67 -14.36
C VAL A 332 -11.81 -8.26 -13.15
N ASP A 333 -12.73 -9.12 -12.73
CA ASP A 333 -13.48 -8.93 -11.49
C ASP A 333 -12.53 -8.98 -10.28
N ILE A 334 -12.63 -8.00 -9.40
CA ILE A 334 -11.87 -7.95 -8.14
C ILE A 334 -12.77 -7.62 -6.95
N ASP A 335 -12.38 -8.06 -5.77
CA ASP A 335 -12.95 -7.61 -4.50
C ASP A 335 -11.94 -6.70 -3.79
N LEU A 336 -12.25 -5.41 -3.63
CA LEU A 336 -11.43 -4.51 -2.82
C LEU A 336 -11.52 -4.91 -1.35
N ILE A 337 -10.36 -5.13 -0.73
CA ILE A 337 -10.23 -5.51 0.67
C ILE A 337 -9.94 -4.29 1.53
N GLY A 338 -9.14 -3.36 1.03
CA GLY A 338 -8.80 -2.15 1.76
C GLY A 338 -8.23 -1.05 0.89
N VAL A 339 -8.05 0.10 1.52
CA VAL A 339 -7.56 1.33 0.90
C VAL A 339 -6.74 2.13 1.91
N GLY A 340 -5.83 2.95 1.41
CA GLY A 340 -5.16 3.98 2.17
C GLY A 340 -4.59 5.03 1.22
N ALA A 341 -3.96 6.06 1.78
CA ALA A 341 -3.22 7.05 1.01
C ALA A 341 -1.81 7.22 1.55
N HIS A 342 -0.94 7.77 0.70
CA HIS A 342 0.40 8.17 1.07
C HIS A 342 0.75 9.48 0.37
N MET A 343 1.09 10.48 1.17
CA MET A 343 1.49 11.83 0.78
C MET A 343 2.47 12.36 1.83
N HIS A 344 3.25 13.40 1.55
CA HIS A 344 4.12 14.03 2.54
C HIS A 344 3.45 15.23 3.22
N TYR A 345 4.24 16.18 3.71
CA TYR A 345 3.79 17.25 4.62
C TYR A 345 2.82 18.24 3.98
N ILE A 346 2.93 18.52 2.69
CA ILE A 346 2.03 19.48 2.03
C ILE A 346 0.84 18.80 1.36
N GLY A 347 0.68 17.48 1.55
CA GLY A 347 -0.53 16.78 1.17
C GLY A 347 -1.75 17.36 1.88
N HIS A 348 -2.87 17.44 1.15
CA HIS A 348 -4.08 18.09 1.63
C HIS A 348 -5.29 17.15 1.58
N THR A 349 -5.61 16.57 0.43
CA THR A 349 -6.71 15.60 0.30
C THR A 349 -6.32 14.38 -0.49
N ALA A 350 -7.00 13.26 -0.24
CA ALA A 350 -6.89 12.03 -1.01
C ALA A 350 -8.27 11.43 -1.24
N LYS A 351 -8.68 11.27 -2.51
CA LYS A 351 -10.03 10.84 -2.88
C LYS A 351 -10.00 9.79 -3.97
N ALA A 352 -10.90 8.81 -3.88
CA ALA A 352 -11.11 7.85 -4.96
C ALA A 352 -12.58 7.42 -5.10
N HIS A 353 -12.98 7.17 -6.34
CA HIS A 353 -14.29 6.60 -6.70
C HIS A 353 -14.14 5.62 -7.86
N ALA A 354 -15.11 4.72 -8.00
CA ALA A 354 -15.22 3.79 -9.12
C ALA A 354 -16.42 4.17 -10.01
N THR A 355 -16.22 4.10 -11.33
CA THR A 355 -17.29 4.11 -12.32
C THR A 355 -17.43 2.70 -12.88
N LEU A 356 -18.53 2.04 -12.57
CA LEU A 356 -18.83 0.67 -12.99
C LEU A 356 -19.19 0.62 -14.49
N PRO A 357 -19.21 -0.57 -15.12
CA PRO A 357 -19.56 -0.71 -16.54
C PRO A 357 -20.97 -0.20 -16.91
N ASP A 358 -21.89 -0.21 -15.95
CA ASP A 358 -23.25 0.35 -16.07
C ASP A 358 -23.31 1.87 -15.85
N SER A 359 -22.14 2.53 -15.71
CA SER A 359 -21.98 3.95 -15.37
C SER A 359 -22.35 4.32 -13.93
N THR A 360 -22.66 3.35 -13.06
CA THR A 360 -22.87 3.61 -11.64
C THR A 360 -21.58 4.14 -11.00
N ILE A 361 -21.66 5.27 -10.29
CA ILE A 361 -20.53 5.84 -9.55
C ILE A 361 -20.61 5.38 -8.10
N LYS A 362 -19.54 4.74 -7.62
CA LYS A 362 -19.39 4.29 -6.24
C LYS A 362 -18.24 5.05 -5.55
N PRO A 363 -18.50 5.82 -4.49
CA PRO A 363 -17.41 6.41 -3.70
C PRO A 363 -16.64 5.29 -2.99
N LEU A 364 -15.31 5.34 -3.03
CA LEU A 364 -14.45 4.30 -2.46
C LEU A 364 -13.65 4.77 -1.25
N PHE A 365 -13.19 6.02 -1.29
CA PHE A 365 -12.30 6.57 -0.26
C PHE A 365 -12.25 8.10 -0.34
N TYR A 366 -12.19 8.75 0.81
CA TYR A 366 -11.93 10.19 0.87
C TYR A 366 -11.31 10.57 2.22
N ILE A 367 -10.20 11.30 2.17
CA ILE A 367 -9.61 12.07 3.27
C ILE A 367 -9.67 13.53 2.83
N ASP A 368 -10.37 14.35 3.60
CA ASP A 368 -10.52 15.79 3.38
C ASP A 368 -9.47 16.63 4.13
N ASP A 369 -8.84 16.06 5.16
CA ASP A 369 -7.76 16.68 5.92
C ASP A 369 -6.64 15.66 6.15
N TRP A 370 -5.67 15.63 5.24
CA TRP A 370 -4.52 14.76 5.32
C TRP A 370 -3.57 15.19 6.44
N ASP A 371 -3.19 14.24 7.30
CA ASP A 371 -2.12 14.42 8.28
C ASP A 371 -1.01 13.41 8.01
N PHE A 372 0.18 13.91 7.68
CA PHE A 372 1.38 13.09 7.42
C PHE A 372 1.73 12.16 8.59
N ASN A 373 1.36 12.52 9.81
CA ASN A 373 1.62 11.72 11.00
C ASN A 373 0.70 10.49 11.11
N TRP A 374 -0.39 10.42 10.32
CA TRP A 374 -1.43 9.39 10.41
C TRP A 374 -1.68 8.70 9.07
N GLN A 375 -0.74 7.86 8.66
CA GLN A 375 -0.79 7.15 7.37
C GLN A 375 -1.51 5.80 7.50
N GLY A 376 -2.77 5.86 7.91
CA GLY A 376 -3.60 4.69 8.19
C GLY A 376 -3.91 3.83 6.95
N ARG A 377 -4.16 2.54 7.20
CA ARG A 377 -4.78 1.62 6.23
C ARG A 377 -6.15 1.21 6.75
N TYR A 378 -7.13 1.22 5.86
CA TYR A 378 -8.53 0.98 6.18
C TYR A 378 -9.00 -0.26 5.43
N ILE A 379 -9.54 -1.23 6.17
CA ILE A 379 -10.12 -2.45 5.61
C ILE A 379 -11.62 -2.23 5.51
N TYR A 380 -12.21 -2.54 4.36
CA TYR A 380 -13.65 -2.42 4.20
C TYR A 380 -14.37 -3.43 5.11
N ASP A 381 -15.49 -3.01 5.69
CA ASP A 381 -16.39 -3.87 6.48
C ASP A 381 -16.86 -5.07 5.67
N GLU A 382 -17.24 -4.80 4.42
CA GLU A 382 -17.51 -5.82 3.41
C GLU A 382 -16.64 -5.54 2.17
N PRO A 383 -15.99 -6.56 1.58
CA PRO A 383 -15.25 -6.37 0.35
C PRO A 383 -16.10 -5.76 -0.77
N ILE A 384 -15.54 -4.81 -1.51
CA ILE A 384 -16.27 -4.15 -2.60
C ILE A 384 -15.96 -4.87 -3.92
N ARG A 385 -16.94 -5.60 -4.46
CA ARG A 385 -16.87 -6.15 -5.83
C ARG A 385 -16.81 -5.03 -6.86
N LEU A 386 -15.76 -5.04 -7.68
CA LEU A 386 -15.63 -4.26 -8.90
C LEU A 386 -15.61 -5.22 -10.10
N PRO A 387 -16.63 -5.21 -10.97
CA PRO A 387 -16.61 -6.00 -12.21
C PRO A 387 -15.47 -5.56 -13.14
N ALA A 388 -15.02 -6.46 -14.03
CA ALA A 388 -14.14 -6.12 -15.13
C ALA A 388 -14.67 -4.92 -15.93
N GLY A 389 -13.78 -4.02 -16.34
CA GLY A 389 -14.13 -2.76 -17.02
C GLY A 389 -14.49 -1.60 -16.09
N THR A 390 -14.52 -1.82 -14.77
CA THR A 390 -14.68 -0.73 -13.80
C THR A 390 -13.48 0.21 -13.85
N THR A 391 -13.72 1.51 -13.92
CA THR A 391 -12.65 2.52 -13.86
C THR A 391 -12.57 3.12 -12.46
N VAL A 392 -11.43 2.97 -11.79
CA VAL A 392 -11.13 3.58 -10.50
C VAL A 392 -10.31 4.85 -10.74
N GLU A 393 -10.85 6.00 -10.34
CA GLU A 393 -10.17 7.29 -10.41
C GLU A 393 -9.70 7.71 -9.01
N GLY A 394 -8.41 8.03 -8.90
CA GLY A 394 -7.78 8.59 -7.70
C GLY A 394 -7.34 10.02 -7.94
N THR A 395 -7.57 10.88 -6.95
CA THR A 395 -7.10 12.27 -6.90
C THR A 395 -6.41 12.51 -5.56
N VAL A 396 -5.20 13.05 -5.60
CA VAL A 396 -4.49 13.55 -4.42
C VAL A 396 -4.20 15.04 -4.63
N SER A 397 -4.37 15.88 -3.60
CA SER A 397 -4.13 17.32 -3.68
C SER A 397 -3.11 17.83 -2.68
N PHE A 398 -2.47 18.95 -3.00
CA PHE A 398 -1.40 19.54 -2.19
C PHE A 398 -1.60 21.04 -2.01
N ASP A 399 -1.30 21.53 -0.81
CA ASP A 399 -1.29 22.95 -0.45
C ASP A 399 0.14 23.41 -0.15
N ASN A 400 0.81 23.96 -1.16
CA ASN A 400 2.14 24.58 -1.06
C ASN A 400 2.06 26.10 -0.85
N SER A 401 0.97 26.60 -0.27
CA SER A 401 0.82 28.01 0.09
C SER A 401 1.59 28.35 1.38
N ALA A 402 1.77 29.65 1.63
CA ALA A 402 2.34 30.15 2.89
C ALA A 402 1.35 30.04 4.07
N ALA A 403 0.07 29.75 3.79
CA ALA A 403 -0.96 29.60 4.81
C ALA A 403 -1.02 28.18 5.38
N ASN A 404 -0.51 27.17 4.65
CA ASN A 404 -0.44 25.80 5.14
C ASN A 404 0.57 25.71 6.31
N PRO A 405 0.13 25.40 7.55
CA PRO A 405 1.03 25.27 8.70
C PRO A 405 1.99 24.09 8.58
N HIS A 406 1.70 23.12 7.70
CA HIS A 406 2.58 21.98 7.42
C HIS A 406 3.61 22.27 6.33
N ASN A 407 3.55 23.43 5.67
CA ASN A 407 4.59 23.82 4.73
C ASN A 407 5.91 24.08 5.46
N GLN A 408 6.92 23.28 5.14
CA GLN A 408 8.23 23.33 5.77
C GLN A 408 9.07 24.53 5.33
N PHE A 409 8.62 25.29 4.32
CA PHE A 409 9.37 26.38 3.72
C PHE A 409 8.66 27.72 3.87
N ASN A 410 9.37 28.71 4.41
CA ASN A 410 8.93 30.09 4.46
C ASN A 410 10.04 31.04 3.95
N PRO A 411 9.89 31.67 2.77
CA PRO A 411 8.72 31.58 1.87
C PRO A 411 8.59 30.20 1.19
N PRO A 412 7.39 29.82 0.70
CA PRO A 412 7.20 28.58 -0.05
C PRO A 412 8.14 28.48 -1.25
N ARG A 413 8.58 27.26 -1.56
CA ARG A 413 9.41 26.95 -2.73
C ARG A 413 8.72 25.89 -3.59
N ARG A 414 9.17 25.72 -4.83
CA ARG A 414 8.68 24.65 -5.71
C ARG A 414 9.02 23.28 -5.11
N VAL A 415 8.04 22.39 -5.01
CA VAL A 415 8.18 21.03 -4.49
C VAL A 415 7.97 20.04 -5.63
N ARG A 416 8.76 18.96 -5.68
CA ARG A 416 8.70 17.94 -6.73
C ARG A 416 8.63 16.56 -6.11
N TRP A 417 8.42 15.55 -6.96
CA TRP A 417 8.55 14.17 -6.50
C TRP A 417 9.93 13.88 -5.91
N GLY A 418 9.96 13.26 -4.73
CA GLY A 418 11.18 12.83 -4.08
C GLY A 418 10.93 11.92 -2.88
N LEU A 419 12.01 11.41 -2.30
CA LEU A 419 11.94 10.46 -1.17
C LEU A 419 11.94 11.16 0.18
N GLU A 420 12.44 12.40 0.24
CA GLU A 420 12.51 13.15 1.48
C GLU A 420 11.11 13.64 1.87
N SER A 421 10.84 13.73 3.17
CA SER A 421 9.57 14.26 3.67
C SER A 421 9.33 15.71 3.21
N SER A 422 10.39 16.43 2.84
CA SER A 422 10.35 17.80 2.30
C SER A 422 10.16 17.90 0.79
N ASP A 423 10.29 16.76 0.09
CA ASP A 423 9.77 16.55 -1.26
C ASP A 423 8.32 16.05 -1.16
N GLU A 424 7.68 15.67 -2.26
CA GLU A 424 6.34 15.08 -2.22
C GLU A 424 6.20 13.71 -2.87
N MET A 425 5.18 12.99 -2.41
CA MET A 425 4.64 11.78 -3.00
C MET A 425 3.12 11.85 -2.98
N GLY A 426 2.44 11.05 -3.80
CA GLY A 426 0.98 11.06 -3.77
C GLY A 426 0.37 9.84 -4.41
N SER A 427 -0.40 9.08 -3.64
CA SER A 427 -1.24 8.00 -4.17
C SER A 427 -2.36 7.59 -3.23
N VAL A 428 -3.50 7.21 -3.80
CA VAL A 428 -4.45 6.31 -3.17
C VAL A 428 -4.09 4.88 -3.55
N ILE A 429 -3.94 4.02 -2.55
CA ILE A 429 -3.44 2.66 -2.70
C ILE A 429 -4.54 1.70 -2.29
N PHE A 430 -4.86 0.76 -3.18
CA PHE A 430 -5.87 -0.26 -2.94
C PHE A 430 -5.23 -1.63 -2.75
N SER A 431 -5.77 -2.39 -1.80
CA SER A 431 -5.56 -3.83 -1.69
C SER A 431 -6.83 -4.56 -2.10
N ALA A 432 -6.68 -5.64 -2.86
CA ALA A 432 -7.79 -6.39 -3.43
C ALA A 432 -7.44 -7.87 -3.54
N VAL A 433 -8.41 -8.67 -3.95
CA VAL A 433 -8.21 -10.05 -4.41
C VAL A 433 -8.93 -10.20 -5.75
N PRO A 434 -8.40 -11.00 -6.69
CA PRO A 434 -9.17 -11.32 -7.89
C PRO A 434 -10.40 -12.14 -7.51
N ALA A 435 -11.51 -12.01 -8.23
CA ALA A 435 -12.68 -12.86 -7.98
C ALA A 435 -12.37 -14.34 -8.23
N SER A 436 -11.49 -14.62 -9.21
CA SER A 436 -10.92 -15.93 -9.53
C SER A 436 -9.39 -15.88 -9.48
N GLU A 437 -8.75 -16.83 -8.80
CA GLU A 437 -7.28 -16.90 -8.75
C GLU A 437 -6.65 -17.08 -10.14
N ALA A 438 -7.39 -17.63 -11.10
CA ALA A 438 -6.93 -17.76 -12.49
C ALA A 438 -6.66 -16.40 -13.18
N ASP A 439 -7.28 -15.32 -12.69
CA ASP A 439 -7.20 -13.97 -13.27
C ASP A 439 -6.00 -13.17 -12.74
N LEU A 440 -5.24 -13.73 -11.80
CA LEU A 440 -4.12 -13.07 -11.13
C LEU A 440 -3.08 -12.50 -12.12
N ASP A 441 -2.69 -13.29 -13.11
CA ASP A 441 -1.65 -12.89 -14.07
C ASP A 441 -2.11 -11.77 -15.00
N GLU A 442 -3.38 -11.77 -15.38
CA GLU A 442 -4.00 -10.72 -16.17
C GLU A 442 -4.09 -9.42 -15.38
N PHE A 443 -4.56 -9.47 -14.14
CA PHE A 443 -4.56 -8.31 -13.25
C PHE A 443 -3.17 -7.70 -13.08
N ASN A 444 -2.17 -8.54 -12.79
CA ASN A 444 -0.79 -8.08 -12.62
C ASN A 444 -0.20 -7.48 -13.91
N ALA A 445 -0.62 -7.97 -15.08
CA ALA A 445 -0.24 -7.37 -16.35
C ALA A 445 -0.82 -5.97 -16.50
N ALA A 446 -2.12 -5.78 -16.21
CA ALA A 446 -2.76 -4.48 -16.29
C ALA A 446 -2.15 -3.44 -15.33
N VAL A 447 -1.78 -3.83 -14.11
CA VAL A 447 -1.11 -2.91 -13.17
C VAL A 447 0.26 -2.45 -13.71
N ARG A 448 1.02 -3.34 -14.34
CA ARG A 448 2.29 -2.97 -14.99
C ARG A 448 2.06 -2.05 -16.18
N ASP A 449 1.06 -2.37 -17.01
CA ASP A 449 0.72 -1.59 -18.20
C ASP A 449 0.24 -0.18 -17.80
N HIS A 450 -0.55 -0.07 -16.74
CA HIS A 450 -0.98 1.21 -16.17
C HIS A 450 0.20 2.11 -15.78
N ALA A 451 1.24 1.57 -15.13
CA ALA A 451 2.44 2.33 -14.83
C ALA A 451 3.20 2.77 -16.10
N VAL A 452 3.25 1.91 -17.13
CA VAL A 452 3.88 2.26 -18.43
C VAL A 452 3.11 3.39 -19.12
N ASP A 453 1.78 3.32 -19.12
CA ASP A 453 0.91 4.32 -19.74
C ASP A 453 1.00 5.67 -19.01
N GLU A 454 1.04 5.69 -17.69
CA GLU A 454 1.25 6.92 -16.90
C GLU A 454 2.61 7.55 -17.20
N ALA A 455 3.69 6.75 -17.25
CA ALA A 455 5.01 7.23 -17.64
C ALA A 455 5.04 7.81 -19.06
N ARG A 456 4.29 7.20 -19.99
CA ARG A 456 4.12 7.72 -21.36
C ARG A 456 3.44 9.09 -21.34
N LEU A 457 2.30 9.20 -20.67
CA LEU A 457 1.52 10.44 -20.56
C LEU A 457 2.34 11.56 -19.91
N MET A 458 3.12 11.24 -18.87
CA MET A 458 4.06 12.20 -18.26
C MET A 458 5.11 12.69 -19.26
N ALA A 459 5.70 11.79 -20.06
CA ALA A 459 6.68 12.17 -21.07
C ALA A 459 6.05 13.07 -22.15
N GLU A 460 4.84 12.76 -22.61
CA GLU A 460 4.09 13.57 -23.57
C GLU A 460 3.80 14.98 -23.01
N ARG A 461 3.36 15.09 -21.74
CA ARG A 461 3.14 16.38 -21.07
C ARG A 461 4.42 17.20 -20.94
N ARG A 462 5.55 16.56 -20.61
CA ARG A 462 6.82 17.25 -20.32
C ARG A 462 7.56 17.71 -21.58
N PHE A 463 7.46 16.97 -22.67
CA PHE A 463 8.24 17.23 -23.88
C PHE A 463 7.38 17.74 -25.06
N GLY A 464 6.05 17.80 -24.91
CA GLY A 464 5.10 18.19 -25.94
C GLY A 464 5.04 17.22 -27.13
N SER A 465 4.14 17.45 -28.09
CA SER A 465 4.03 16.69 -29.35
C SER A 465 5.24 16.84 -30.29
N ARG A 466 6.36 17.43 -29.85
CA ARG A 466 7.60 17.61 -30.62
C ARG A 466 8.44 16.33 -30.79
N VAL A 467 7.89 15.16 -30.43
CA VAL A 467 8.43 13.84 -30.80
C VAL A 467 7.90 13.39 -32.17
N GLY A 468 7.37 14.31 -33.00
CA GLY A 468 6.88 14.03 -34.35
C GLY A 468 7.85 14.33 -35.51
N SER A 469 8.98 15.03 -35.31
CA SER A 469 9.80 15.44 -36.47
C SER A 469 11.28 15.75 -36.17
N GLY A 470 11.93 14.95 -35.32
CA GLY A 470 13.35 15.12 -34.96
C GLY A 470 14.23 13.99 -35.49
N ARG A 471 14.88 14.21 -36.64
CA ARG A 471 15.84 13.29 -37.26
C ARG A 471 17.12 13.18 -36.41
N SER A 472 17.13 12.35 -35.36
CA SER A 472 18.37 11.84 -34.76
C SER A 472 18.16 10.45 -34.15
N GLY A 473 19.06 9.51 -34.47
CA GLY A 473 18.91 8.05 -34.35
C GLY A 473 18.92 7.44 -32.93
N ARG A 474 18.13 7.98 -31.99
CA ARG A 474 17.75 7.26 -30.76
C ARG A 474 16.23 7.06 -30.79
N GLY A 475 15.79 5.82 -30.99
CA GLY A 475 14.39 5.43 -31.20
C GLY A 475 13.41 6.03 -30.19
N ASN A 476 12.16 6.21 -30.66
CA ASN A 476 11.10 6.94 -29.99
C ASN A 476 10.83 6.40 -28.57
N ILE A 477 10.55 7.29 -27.61
CA ILE A 477 10.18 6.92 -26.23
C ILE A 477 8.96 6.00 -26.22
N THR A 478 8.02 6.20 -27.14
CA THR A 478 6.86 5.32 -27.33
C THR A 478 7.29 3.88 -27.63
N ASP A 479 8.24 3.69 -28.55
CA ASP A 479 8.73 2.37 -28.96
C ASP A 479 9.45 1.65 -27.81
N ARG A 480 10.13 2.41 -26.94
CA ARG A 480 10.79 1.87 -25.74
C ARG A 480 9.78 1.46 -24.67
N LEU A 481 8.72 2.23 -24.48
CA LEU A 481 7.65 1.93 -23.52
C LEU A 481 6.80 0.74 -23.98
N GLU A 482 6.49 0.63 -25.27
CA GLU A 482 5.84 -0.56 -25.83
C GLU A 482 6.72 -1.83 -25.74
N GLN A 483 8.04 -1.71 -25.93
CA GLN A 483 8.97 -2.82 -25.70
C GLN A 483 9.02 -3.25 -24.22
N PHE A 484 8.79 -2.32 -23.28
CA PHE A 484 8.64 -2.65 -21.86
C PHE A 484 7.30 -3.34 -21.58
N ARG A 485 6.19 -2.87 -22.15
CA ARG A 485 4.85 -3.48 -22.07
C ARG A 485 4.86 -4.96 -22.51
N ASN A 486 5.55 -5.26 -23.60
CA ASN A 486 5.59 -6.61 -24.17
C ASN A 486 6.49 -7.61 -23.40
N ARG A 487 7.18 -7.19 -22.32
CA ARG A 487 8.01 -8.08 -21.48
C ARG A 487 7.20 -8.66 -20.31
N ARG A 488 6.39 -9.70 -20.56
CA ARG A 488 5.78 -10.53 -19.49
C ARG A 488 6.85 -11.34 -18.71
N PRO A 489 6.82 -11.38 -17.37
CA PRO A 489 7.60 -12.33 -16.57
C PRO A 489 6.86 -13.66 -16.44
N GLY A 490 7.49 -14.76 -16.87
CA GLY A 490 7.12 -16.11 -16.41
C GLY A 490 5.99 -16.85 -17.16
N GLY A 491 6.03 -16.87 -18.49
CA GLY A 491 5.32 -17.89 -19.28
C GLY A 491 6.32 -18.54 -20.23
N ASN A 492 6.92 -19.67 -19.85
CA ASN A 492 7.68 -20.50 -20.76
C ASN A 492 7.05 -21.88 -20.83
N THR A 493 5.91 -21.95 -21.50
CA THR A 493 5.42 -23.18 -22.15
C THR A 493 4.76 -22.75 -23.47
N GLY A 494 5.51 -22.87 -24.57
CA GLY A 494 4.98 -22.80 -25.93
C GLY A 494 5.02 -21.42 -26.61
N SER A 495 5.74 -21.36 -27.73
CA SER A 495 5.59 -20.37 -28.81
C SER A 495 5.96 -18.90 -28.50
N ARG A 496 7.27 -18.61 -28.48
CA ARG A 496 7.82 -17.25 -28.65
C ARG A 496 8.64 -17.14 -29.94
N LEU A 497 7.98 -17.17 -31.09
CA LEU A 497 8.48 -16.60 -32.35
C LEU A 497 7.28 -16.03 -33.13
N GLY A 498 6.96 -14.78 -32.88
CA GLY A 498 5.88 -14.05 -33.54
C GLY A 498 6.16 -12.55 -33.50
N GLY A 499 7.19 -12.14 -34.24
CA GLY A 499 7.71 -10.78 -34.34
C GLY A 499 9.12 -10.86 -34.91
N ASP A 500 9.27 -10.51 -36.19
CA ASP A 500 10.33 -10.93 -37.12
C ASP A 500 11.79 -10.84 -36.60
N TRP A 501 12.22 -11.92 -35.94
CA TRP A 501 13.60 -12.21 -35.59
C TRP A 501 14.42 -12.67 -36.81
N ARG A 502 13.75 -13.21 -37.84
CA ARG A 502 14.37 -13.83 -39.02
C ARG A 502 14.99 -12.79 -39.93
N GLY A 503 14.34 -11.63 -40.11
CA GLY A 503 14.87 -10.53 -40.92
C GLY A 503 16.14 -9.90 -40.34
N ARG A 504 16.18 -9.64 -39.02
CA ARG A 504 17.34 -8.99 -38.36
C ARG A 504 18.53 -9.92 -38.20
N LEU A 505 18.29 -11.23 -38.06
CA LEU A 505 19.37 -12.20 -37.96
C LEU A 505 19.97 -12.51 -39.35
N GLY A 506 19.14 -12.68 -40.38
CA GLY A 506 19.61 -12.88 -41.75
C GLY A 506 20.46 -11.72 -42.27
N GLU A 507 20.08 -10.47 -41.98
CA GLU A 507 20.85 -9.30 -42.41
C GLU A 507 22.18 -9.12 -41.67
N ARG A 508 22.30 -9.66 -40.45
CA ARG A 508 23.56 -9.66 -39.67
C ARG A 508 24.49 -10.81 -40.08
N LEU A 509 23.95 -12.00 -40.33
CA LEU A 509 24.74 -13.14 -40.79
C LEU A 509 25.33 -12.88 -42.18
N ARG A 510 24.58 -12.23 -43.08
CA ARG A 510 25.07 -11.81 -44.40
C ARG A 510 26.14 -10.70 -44.36
N LYS A 511 26.34 -10.05 -43.22
CA LYS A 511 27.42 -9.06 -42.98
C LYS A 511 28.66 -9.71 -42.36
N LEU A 512 28.54 -10.92 -41.83
CA LEU A 512 29.63 -11.69 -41.23
C LEU A 512 30.31 -12.59 -42.25
N ASP A 513 29.56 -13.18 -43.19
CA ASP A 513 30.10 -13.88 -44.36
C ASP A 513 30.75 -12.86 -45.33
N LYS A 514 31.99 -12.49 -45.07
CA LYS A 514 32.71 -11.43 -45.81
C LYS A 514 33.20 -11.94 -47.15
N ASN A 515 33.50 -13.23 -47.23
CA ASN A 515 33.93 -13.88 -48.47
C ASN A 515 32.75 -14.35 -49.35
N ASN A 516 31.51 -14.24 -48.84
CA ASN A 516 30.23 -14.52 -49.51
C ASN A 516 30.13 -15.97 -50.01
N ASN A 517 30.75 -16.91 -49.29
CA ASN A 517 30.75 -18.34 -49.63
C ASN A 517 29.53 -19.08 -49.05
N GLY A 518 28.72 -18.41 -48.22
CA GLY A 518 27.52 -18.92 -47.57
C GLY A 518 27.77 -19.65 -46.25
N GLU A 519 28.98 -19.59 -45.71
CA GLU A 519 29.41 -20.11 -44.41
C GLU A 519 30.04 -18.96 -43.61
N ILE A 520 30.15 -19.09 -42.27
CA ILE A 520 30.84 -18.08 -41.46
C ILE A 520 32.05 -18.71 -40.81
N GLU A 521 33.22 -18.23 -41.19
CA GLU A 521 34.52 -18.74 -40.75
C GLU A 521 34.95 -18.12 -39.41
N PRO A 522 35.80 -18.79 -38.60
CA PRO A 522 36.11 -18.35 -37.24
C PRO A 522 36.81 -17.00 -37.20
N ASP A 523 37.56 -16.65 -38.25
CA ASP A 523 38.25 -15.38 -38.45
C ASP A 523 37.32 -14.25 -38.92
N GLU A 524 36.13 -14.58 -39.42
CA GLU A 524 35.09 -13.61 -39.77
C GLU A 524 34.25 -13.17 -38.56
N ILE A 525 34.36 -13.88 -37.44
CA ILE A 525 33.57 -13.67 -36.22
C ILE A 525 34.21 -12.61 -35.31
N ASP A 526 33.61 -11.41 -35.29
CA ASP A 526 33.99 -10.39 -34.33
C ASP A 526 33.59 -10.74 -32.87
N GLU A 527 34.26 -10.12 -31.91
CA GLU A 527 34.10 -10.42 -30.47
C GLU A 527 32.65 -10.23 -29.97
N SER A 528 31.90 -9.30 -30.56
CA SER A 528 30.50 -9.06 -30.21
C SER A 528 29.57 -10.14 -30.78
N SER A 529 29.95 -10.75 -31.92
CA SER A 529 29.21 -11.80 -32.62
C SER A 529 29.52 -13.21 -32.09
N ARG A 530 30.69 -13.43 -31.45
CA ARG A 530 31.07 -14.73 -30.83
C ARG A 530 30.05 -15.28 -29.85
N ARG A 531 29.36 -14.40 -29.11
CA ARG A 531 28.34 -14.84 -28.15
C ARG A 531 27.15 -15.48 -28.86
N TYR A 532 26.82 -15.02 -30.06
CA TYR A 532 25.66 -15.44 -30.82
C TYR A 532 25.98 -16.67 -31.69
N ILE A 533 27.17 -16.71 -32.28
CA ILE A 533 27.62 -17.84 -33.10
C ILE A 533 27.65 -19.16 -32.31
N ARG A 534 28.00 -19.12 -31.02
CA ARG A 534 27.94 -20.32 -30.14
C ARG A 534 26.55 -20.96 -29.98
N PHE A 535 25.48 -20.28 -30.41
CA PHE A 535 24.13 -20.85 -30.42
C PHE A 535 23.73 -21.42 -31.80
N ILE A 536 24.55 -21.18 -32.83
CA ILE A 536 24.35 -21.60 -34.22
C ILE A 536 25.32 -22.73 -34.59
N ASP A 537 26.59 -22.58 -34.19
CA ASP A 537 27.64 -23.59 -34.23
C ASP A 537 27.31 -24.68 -33.20
N THR A 538 26.45 -25.60 -33.64
CA THR A 538 25.88 -26.67 -32.81
C THR A 538 26.87 -27.80 -32.60
N ASN A 539 27.76 -28.03 -33.57
CA ASN A 539 28.82 -29.02 -33.45
C ASN A 539 30.06 -28.49 -32.69
N LYS A 540 30.12 -27.17 -32.43
CA LYS A 540 31.17 -26.45 -31.70
C LYS A 540 32.53 -26.50 -32.38
N ASP A 541 32.56 -26.58 -33.70
CA ASP A 541 33.80 -26.62 -34.48
C ASP A 541 34.40 -25.22 -34.73
N GLY A 542 33.70 -24.17 -34.30
CA GLY A 542 34.10 -22.77 -34.42
C GLY A 542 33.72 -22.11 -35.75
N ARG A 543 33.15 -22.88 -36.68
CA ARG A 543 32.60 -22.43 -37.97
C ARG A 543 31.08 -22.52 -37.92
N VAL A 544 30.41 -21.86 -38.86
CA VAL A 544 28.97 -22.01 -39.04
C VAL A 544 28.70 -22.45 -40.47
N SER A 545 28.31 -23.72 -40.60
CA SER A 545 28.04 -24.36 -41.89
C SER A 545 26.71 -23.92 -42.51
N LYS A 546 26.53 -24.13 -43.81
CA LYS A 546 25.25 -23.91 -44.50
C LYS A 546 24.14 -24.74 -43.92
N GLU A 547 24.44 -25.97 -43.50
CA GLU A 547 23.52 -26.87 -42.84
C GLU A 547 23.02 -26.27 -41.51
N GLU A 548 23.90 -25.72 -40.68
CA GLU A 548 23.53 -25.06 -39.43
C GLU A 548 22.74 -23.76 -39.63
N LEU A 549 23.08 -22.99 -40.66
CA LEU A 549 22.31 -21.79 -41.06
C LEU A 549 20.92 -22.16 -41.57
N SER A 550 20.79 -23.27 -42.31
CA SER A 550 19.51 -23.75 -42.83
C SER A 550 18.58 -24.25 -41.72
N GLN A 551 19.12 -24.79 -40.64
CA GLN A 551 18.33 -25.22 -39.47
C GLN A 551 17.71 -24.04 -38.71
N ILE A 552 18.23 -22.82 -38.90
CA ILE A 552 17.69 -21.58 -38.33
C ILE A 552 16.57 -21.00 -39.20
N SER A 553 16.60 -21.21 -40.53
CA SER A 553 15.60 -20.67 -41.44
C SER A 553 14.33 -21.53 -41.54
N GLY A 554 14.38 -22.81 -41.16
CA GLY A 554 13.30 -23.80 -41.33
C GLY A 554 12.40 -24.10 -40.13
N ARG A 555 12.44 -23.34 -39.01
CA ARG A 555 11.56 -23.56 -37.85
C ARG A 555 10.79 -22.32 -37.42
#